data_AF-A0A1S9CUB8-F1
#
_entry.id   AF-A0A1S9CUB8-F1
#
_cell.length_a   1.000
_cell.length_b   1.000
_cell.length_c   1.000
_cell.angle_alpha   90.00
_cell.angle_beta   90.00
_cell.angle_gamma   90.00
#
_symmetry.space_group_name_H-M   'P 1'
#
loop_
_entity.id
_entity.type
_entity.pdbx_description
1 polymer ?
#
loop_
_entity_poly.entity_id
_entity_poly.type
_entity_poly.pdbx_seq_one_letter_code
_entity_poly.pdbx_strand_id
1 'polypeptide(L)'
;MVTKKLSIKNTECTLDITNSTANTLMGVHLANKNIDDLSDIIENITIYRERGHISFDTLSPSVILGNLYPEETAKLSLKLRQAMSQEELSVKLNENFKLLCDISIE
;
A
#
# COMPACT_ATOMS: atom_id res chain seq x y z
N MET A 1 -6.16 -16.17 0.38
CA MET A 1 -6.70 -14.79 0.46
C MET A 1 -5.53 -13.84 0.65
N VAL A 2 -5.63 -12.55 0.32
CA VAL A 2 -4.59 -11.58 0.71
C VAL A 2 -4.96 -10.98 2.06
N THR A 3 -4.02 -11.04 3.00
CA THR A 3 -4.18 -10.45 4.33
C THR A 3 -3.50 -9.09 4.35
N LYS A 4 -4.10 -8.14 5.06
CA LYS A 4 -3.57 -6.78 5.18
C LYS A 4 -3.53 -6.36 6.63
N LYS A 5 -2.44 -5.74 7.03
CA LYS A 5 -2.31 -5.13 8.35
C LYS A 5 -1.89 -3.68 8.18
N LEU A 6 -2.79 -2.78 8.54
CA LEU A 6 -2.54 -1.34 8.55
C LEU A 6 -2.20 -0.89 9.96
N SER A 7 -1.18 -0.05 10.08
CA SER A 7 -0.81 0.62 11.33
C SER A 7 -0.46 2.05 11.01
N ILE A 8 -1.07 2.99 11.74
CA ILE A 8 -0.77 4.42 11.60
C ILE A 8 -0.29 4.95 12.94
N LYS A 9 0.81 5.68 12.91
CA LYS A 9 1.39 6.36 14.06
C LYS A 9 1.84 7.74 13.62
N ASN A 10 1.13 8.78 14.05
CA ASN A 10 1.36 10.16 13.62
C ASN A 10 1.30 10.27 12.09
N THR A 11 2.41 10.66 11.47
CA THR A 11 2.58 10.81 10.02
C THR A 11 3.17 9.57 9.36
N GLU A 12 3.38 8.47 10.09
CA GLU A 12 3.89 7.22 9.52
C GLU A 12 2.77 6.20 9.44
N CYS A 13 2.53 5.72 8.22
CA CYS A 13 1.61 4.64 7.94
C CYS A 13 2.39 3.44 7.43
N THR A 14 2.08 2.26 7.97
CA THR A 14 2.65 0.98 7.54
C THR A 14 1.53 0.05 7.13
N LEU A 15 1.64 -0.50 5.92
CA LEU A 15 0.74 -1.50 5.39
C LEU A 15 1.52 -2.76 5.04
N ASP A 16 1.29 -3.84 5.79
CA ASP A 16 1.79 -5.16 5.45
C ASP A 16 0.76 -5.90 4.58
N ILE A 17 1.20 -6.43 3.46
CA ILE A 17 0.39 -7.21 2.51
C ILE A 17 0.99 -8.59 2.42
N THR A 18 0.27 -9.59 2.91
CA THR A 18 0.71 -10.98 2.89
C THR A 18 -0.12 -11.79 1.90
N ASN A 19 0.54 -12.53 1.01
CA ASN A 19 -0.13 -13.50 0.16
C ASN A 19 -0.41 -14.79 0.96
N SER A 20 -1.61 -14.89 1.53
CA SER A 20 -2.07 -16.11 2.22
C SER A 20 -2.79 -17.08 1.26
N THR A 21 -2.38 -17.15 0.00
CA THR A 21 -2.84 -18.17 -0.96
C THR A 21 -1.71 -19.17 -1.23
N ALA A 22 -2.05 -20.36 -1.73
CA ALA A 22 -1.07 -21.34 -2.18
C ALA A 22 -0.43 -20.97 -3.54
N ASN A 23 -0.93 -19.95 -4.23
CA ASN A 23 -0.50 -19.56 -5.56
C ASN A 23 0.33 -18.27 -5.51
N THR A 24 1.23 -18.11 -6.47
CA THR A 24 1.92 -16.82 -6.66
C THR A 24 0.93 -15.81 -7.24
N LEU A 25 0.85 -14.63 -6.63
CA LEU A 25 0.10 -13.50 -7.18
C LEU A 25 1.02 -12.73 -8.11
N MET A 26 0.69 -12.68 -9.40
CA MET A 26 1.53 -12.01 -10.40
C MET A 26 1.12 -10.56 -10.61
N GLY A 27 2.11 -9.68 -10.80
CA GLY A 27 1.87 -8.29 -11.22
C GLY A 27 1.05 -7.47 -10.21
N VAL A 28 1.24 -7.72 -8.92
CA VAL A 28 0.53 -6.99 -7.87
C VAL A 28 0.97 -5.52 -7.90
N HIS A 29 -0.01 -4.64 -7.78
CA HIS A 29 0.23 -3.21 -7.76
C HIS A 29 -0.72 -2.53 -6.76
N LEU A 30 -0.19 -1.51 -6.09
CA LEU A 30 -0.99 -0.53 -5.41
C LEU A 30 -1.57 0.38 -6.49
N ALA A 31 -2.89 0.45 -6.57
CA ALA A 31 -3.58 1.35 -7.47
C ALA A 31 -4.35 2.36 -6.65
N ASN A 32 -4.26 3.62 -7.06
CA ASN A 32 -4.94 4.69 -6.37
C ASN A 32 -6.11 5.19 -7.20
N LYS A 33 -7.30 5.29 -6.61
CA LYS A 33 -8.49 5.79 -7.31
C LYS A 33 -8.53 7.32 -7.36
N ASN A 34 -8.06 7.98 -6.29
CA ASN A 34 -7.99 9.43 -6.20
C ASN A 34 -6.53 9.83 -5.97
N ILE A 35 -5.76 9.81 -7.06
CA ILE A 35 -4.33 10.11 -6.96
C ILE A 35 -4.07 11.55 -6.48
N ASP A 36 -4.90 12.50 -6.91
CA ASP A 36 -4.73 13.91 -6.59
C ASP A 36 -4.86 14.11 -5.06
N ASP A 37 -5.95 13.62 -4.46
CA ASP A 37 -6.20 13.67 -3.00
C ASP A 37 -5.07 13.01 -2.18
N LEU A 38 -4.55 11.88 -2.66
CA LEU A 38 -3.51 11.12 -1.95
C LEU A 38 -2.10 11.67 -2.18
N SER A 39 -1.84 12.38 -3.27
CA SER A 39 -0.57 13.05 -3.53
C SER A 39 -0.35 14.27 -2.62
N ASP A 40 -1.45 14.91 -2.22
CA ASP A 40 -1.46 15.99 -1.23
C ASP A 40 -1.33 15.49 0.21
N ILE A 41 -1.48 14.19 0.44
CA ILE A 41 -1.42 13.58 1.76
C ILE A 41 -0.14 12.76 1.95
N ILE A 42 0.32 12.02 0.94
CA ILE A 42 1.52 11.17 1.02
C ILE A 42 2.73 11.91 0.48
N GLU A 43 3.74 12.07 1.33
CA GLU A 43 5.03 12.67 0.99
C GLU A 43 5.94 11.67 0.28
N ASN A 44 6.03 10.44 0.79
CA ASN A 44 6.90 9.40 0.25
C ASN A 44 6.27 8.02 0.48
N ILE A 45 6.51 7.10 -0.45
CA ILE A 45 6.20 5.69 -0.28
C ILE A 45 7.48 4.86 -0.43
N THR A 46 7.74 3.98 0.53
CA THR A 46 8.81 2.99 0.45
C THR A 46 8.22 1.59 0.54
N ILE A 47 8.56 0.75 -0.43
CA ILE A 47 8.14 -0.66 -0.48
C ILE A 47 9.33 -1.51 -0.06
N TYR A 48 9.17 -2.23 1.04
CA TYR A 48 10.11 -3.22 1.54
C TYR A 48 9.67 -4.62 1.12
N ARG A 49 10.64 -5.39 0.64
CA ARG A 49 10.54 -6.80 0.25
C ARG A 49 11.70 -7.57 0.87
N GLU A 50 11.62 -8.89 0.83
CA GLU A 50 12.72 -9.74 1.33
C GLU A 50 14.06 -9.44 0.63
N ARG A 51 14.02 -9.07 -0.65
CA ARG A 51 15.22 -8.84 -1.48
C ARG A 51 15.70 -7.40 -1.50
N GLY A 52 15.07 -6.48 -0.76
CA GLY A 52 15.45 -5.07 -0.73
C GLY A 52 14.26 -4.13 -0.60
N HIS A 53 14.48 -2.86 -0.90
CA HIS A 53 13.44 -1.84 -0.89
C HIS A 53 13.53 -0.91 -2.09
N ILE A 54 12.41 -0.29 -2.41
CA ILE A 54 12.30 0.77 -3.41
C ILE A 54 11.51 1.93 -2.82
N SER A 55 12.01 3.14 -2.98
CA SER A 55 11.39 4.36 -2.46
C SER A 55 10.98 5.27 -3.60
N PHE A 56 9.85 5.95 -3.44
CA PHE A 56 9.31 6.92 -4.37
C PHE A 56 9.01 8.20 -3.61
N ASP A 57 9.59 9.30 -4.06
CA ASP A 57 9.41 10.64 -3.48
C ASP A 57 8.13 11.33 -3.96
N THR A 58 7.39 10.68 -4.86
CA THR A 58 6.08 11.12 -5.35
C THR A 58 5.17 9.92 -5.52
N LEU A 59 3.91 10.03 -5.12
CA LEU A 59 2.95 8.96 -5.30
C LEU A 59 2.56 8.84 -6.78
N SER A 60 2.93 7.72 -7.41
CA SER A 60 2.46 7.39 -8.76
C SER A 60 1.03 6.82 -8.71
N PRO A 61 0.20 6.98 -9.76
CA PRO A 61 -1.18 6.47 -9.79
C PRO A 61 -1.25 4.96 -9.60
N SER A 62 -0.17 4.29 -10.00
CA SER A 62 0.06 2.91 -9.69
C SER A 62 1.51 2.71 -9.27
N VAL A 63 1.70 1.98 -8.17
CA VAL A 63 3.01 1.56 -7.70
C VAL A 63 3.09 0.04 -7.81
N ILE A 64 4.05 -0.44 -8.59
CA ILE A 64 4.23 -1.87 -8.83
C ILE A 64 4.86 -2.50 -7.59
N LEU A 65 4.17 -3.49 -7.01
CA LEU A 65 4.69 -4.32 -5.92
C LEU A 65 5.40 -5.57 -6.46
N GLY A 66 5.15 -5.92 -7.71
CA GLY A 66 5.71 -7.11 -8.36
C GLY A 66 4.93 -8.37 -8.03
N ASN A 67 5.56 -9.54 -8.18
CA ASN A 67 4.94 -10.81 -7.81
C ASN A 67 4.97 -10.98 -6.29
N LEU A 68 3.96 -11.60 -5.69
CA LEU A 68 3.96 -12.05 -4.29
C LEU A 68 3.89 -13.57 -4.26
N TYR A 69 4.94 -14.22 -3.78
CA TYR A 69 4.96 -15.67 -3.61
C TYR A 69 4.06 -16.10 -2.43
N PRO A 70 3.66 -17.37 -2.33
CA PRO A 70 2.94 -17.87 -1.16
C PRO A 70 3.65 -17.49 0.14
N GLU A 71 2.90 -17.01 1.12
CA GLU A 71 3.35 -16.57 2.45
C GLU A 71 4.26 -15.33 2.47
N GLU A 72 4.66 -14.82 1.31
CA GLU A 72 5.47 -13.61 1.22
C GLU A 72 4.69 -12.38 1.68
N THR A 73 5.39 -11.50 2.41
CA THR A 73 4.87 -10.20 2.86
C THR A 73 5.61 -9.06 2.19
N ALA A 74 4.87 -8.18 1.51
CA ALA A 74 5.36 -6.86 1.12
C ALA A 74 4.95 -5.84 2.18
N LYS A 75 5.89 -5.03 2.65
CA LYS A 75 5.63 -3.95 3.60
C LYS A 75 5.71 -2.61 2.88
N LEU A 76 4.64 -1.84 2.92
CA LEU A 76 4.59 -0.47 2.41
C LEU A 76 4.70 0.47 3.60
N SER A 77 5.67 1.37 3.56
CA SER A 77 5.82 2.47 4.50
C SER A 77 5.46 3.75 3.76
N LEU A 78 4.44 4.43 4.25
CA LEU A 78 3.87 5.66 3.72
C LEU A 78 4.21 6.76 4.71
N LYS A 79 4.96 7.77 4.28
CA LYS A 79 5.16 8.99 5.05
C LYS A 79 4.09 9.98 4.62
N LEU A 80 3.32 10.45 5.57
CA LEU A 80 2.20 11.37 5.39
C LEU A 80 2.67 12.81 5.68
N ARG A 81 2.14 13.77 4.96
CA ARG A 81 2.37 15.21 5.18
C ARG A 81 1.67 15.72 6.44
N GLN A 82 0.60 15.05 6.85
CA GLN A 82 -0.17 15.35 8.05
C GLN A 82 -0.56 14.06 8.78
N ALA A 83 -0.78 14.16 10.09
CA ALA A 83 -1.24 13.02 10.88
C ALA A 83 -2.67 12.64 10.47
N MET A 84 -2.96 11.35 10.43
CA MET A 84 -4.29 10.83 10.09
C MET A 84 -4.66 9.65 11.00
N SER A 85 -5.95 9.40 11.17
CA SER A 85 -6.45 8.23 11.89
C SER A 85 -6.55 7.00 10.97
N GLN A 86 -6.66 5.82 11.58
CA GLN A 86 -6.84 4.58 10.83
C GLN A 86 -8.23 4.49 10.17
N GLU A 87 -9.24 5.19 10.70
CA GLU A 87 -10.57 5.22 10.08
C GLU A 87 -10.57 5.98 8.75
N GLU A 88 -9.68 6.96 8.59
CA GLU A 88 -9.56 7.80 7.41
C GLU A 88 -8.88 7.08 6.23
N LEU A 89 -8.13 5.99 6.47
CA LEU A 89 -7.39 5.27 5.43
C LEU A 89 -7.90 3.84 5.26
N SER A 90 -8.46 3.53 4.09
CA SER A 90 -8.95 2.19 3.76
C SER A 90 -8.19 1.55 2.60
N VAL A 91 -7.88 0.25 2.69
CA VAL A 91 -7.15 -0.48 1.64
C VAL A 91 -7.89 -1.77 1.24
N LYS A 92 -8.46 -1.80 0.03
CA LYS A 92 -9.23 -2.94 -0.53
C LYS A 92 -8.46 -3.64 -1.64
N LEU A 93 -8.63 -4.95 -1.81
CA LEU A 93 -8.01 -5.71 -2.90
C LEU A 93 -9.13 -6.07 -3.86
N ASN A 94 -9.01 -5.68 -5.12
CA ASN A 94 -9.99 -6.06 -6.13
C ASN A 94 -9.56 -7.34 -6.88
N GLU A 95 -10.45 -7.83 -7.74
CA GLU A 95 -10.27 -9.07 -8.52
C GLU A 95 -9.09 -9.02 -9.51
N ASN A 96 -8.59 -7.82 -9.82
CA ASN A 96 -7.44 -7.61 -10.71
C ASN A 96 -6.11 -7.50 -9.96
N PHE A 97 -6.06 -7.98 -8.71
CA PHE A 97 -4.91 -7.88 -7.80
C PHE A 97 -4.44 -6.44 -7.56
N LYS A 98 -5.34 -5.46 -7.72
CA LYS A 98 -5.06 -4.06 -7.38
C LYS A 98 -5.42 -3.80 -5.94
N LEU A 99 -4.45 -3.35 -5.17
CA LEU A 99 -4.72 -2.80 -3.85
C LEU A 99 -5.20 -1.37 -4.04
N LEU A 100 -6.51 -1.17 -3.91
CA LEU A 100 -7.15 0.14 -3.91
C LEU A 100 -6.93 0.80 -2.55
N CYS A 101 -6.26 1.93 -2.53
CA CYS A 101 -6.18 2.80 -1.37
C CYS A 101 -7.20 3.92 -1.55
N ASP A 102 -8.13 4.05 -0.60
CA ASP A 102 -9.12 5.14 -0.58
C ASP A 102 -8.98 5.88 0.76
N ILE A 103 -8.92 7.21 0.71
CA ILE A 103 -9.00 8.08 1.90
C ILE A 103 -10.42 8.63 1.99
N SER A 104 -11.03 8.50 3.16
CA SER A 104 -12.26 9.21 3.51
C SER A 104 -11.89 10.42 4.36
N ILE A 105 -12.06 11.61 3.82
CA ILE A 105 -11.96 12.87 4.57
C ILE A 105 -13.40 13.26 4.90
N GLU A 106 -13.80 13.16 6.17
CA GLU A 106 -15.06 13.75 6.65
C GLU A 106 -14.95 15.27 6.80
#